data_AF-A0A7C6S1J6-F1
#
_entry.id   AF-A0A7C6S1J6-F1
#
_cell.length_a   1.000
_cell.length_b   1.000
_cell.length_c   1.000
_cell.angle_alpha   90.00
_cell.angle_beta   90.00
_cell.angle_gamma   90.00
#
_symmetry.space_group_name_H-M   'P 1'
#
loop_
_entity.id
_entity.type
_entity.pdbx_description
1 polymer ?
#
loop_
_entity_poly.entity_id
_entity_poly.type
_entity_poly.pdbx_seq_one_letter_code
_entity_poly.pdbx_strand_id
1 'polypeptide(L)'
;RPQENILSINGEEVYSFTPWRTDCASFRRFNPSTGVWLSKRTVAYIGREGRAEKEVEEPIASSDLSRSNWCPGSNVPPSVIPLKDIEPGKHVLTISIPESKEIEGDKLNRWLVSAYLVWDE
;
A
#
# COMPACT_ATOMS: atom_id res chain seq x y z
N ARG A 1 5.07 8.58 0.03
CA ARG A 1 5.13 8.36 1.49
C ARG A 1 3.88 7.58 1.88
N PRO A 2 3.98 6.64 2.82
CA PRO A 2 2.80 6.07 3.46
C PRO A 2 1.95 7.20 4.05
N GLN A 3 0.63 7.08 3.97
CA GLN A 3 -0.31 8.09 4.49
C GLN A 3 -1.32 7.36 5.36
N GLU A 4 -1.61 7.94 6.52
CA GLU A 4 -2.58 7.40 7.45
C GLU A 4 -4.02 7.59 6.94
N ASN A 5 -4.86 6.59 7.15
CA ASN A 5 -6.28 6.59 6.85
C ASN A 5 -7.02 6.41 8.18
N ILE A 6 -7.82 7.42 8.54
CA ILE A 6 -8.55 7.50 9.81
C ILE A 6 -10.04 7.36 9.51
N LEU A 7 -10.70 6.43 10.17
CA LEU A 7 -12.13 6.19 10.06
C LEU A 7 -12.77 6.56 11.40
N SER A 8 -13.84 7.35 11.33
CA SER A 8 -14.58 7.81 12.51
C SER A 8 -16.08 7.60 12.33
N ILE A 9 -16.77 7.26 13.42
CA ILE A 9 -18.23 7.19 13.52
C ILE A 9 -18.68 8.24 14.52
N ASN A 10 -19.59 9.13 14.10
CA ASN A 10 -20.09 10.25 14.93
C ASN A 10 -18.98 11.16 15.50
N GLY A 11 -17.84 11.25 14.79
CA GLY A 11 -16.68 12.03 15.23
C GLY A 11 -15.70 11.28 16.16
N GLU A 12 -16.03 10.07 16.60
CA GLU A 12 -15.11 9.21 17.35
C GLU A 12 -14.34 8.30 16.38
N GLU A 13 -13.01 8.26 16.50
CA GLU A 13 -12.17 7.36 15.72
C GLU A 13 -12.44 5.90 16.09
N VAL A 14 -12.78 5.10 15.09
CA VAL A 14 -13.03 3.65 15.25
C VAL A 14 -11.89 2.81 14.68
N TYR A 15 -11.11 3.36 13.77
CA TYR A 15 -9.98 2.67 13.15
C TYR A 15 -9.01 3.66 12.50
N SER A 16 -7.71 3.48 12.74
CA SER A 16 -6.66 4.15 11.99
C SER A 16 -5.63 3.14 11.51
N PHE A 17 -5.19 3.29 10.26
CA PHE A 17 -4.14 2.45 9.69
C PHE A 17 -3.42 3.15 8.56
N THR A 18 -2.22 2.66 8.26
CA THR A 18 -1.46 3.07 7.07
C THR A 18 -1.56 1.99 6.00
N PRO A 19 -2.42 2.14 4.98
CA PRO A 19 -2.51 1.18 3.88
C PRO A 19 -1.18 1.10 3.12
N TRP A 20 -0.41 0.01 3.32
CA TRP A 20 0.92 -0.13 2.74
C TRP A 20 1.32 -1.58 2.50
N ARG A 21 2.00 -1.84 1.37
CA ARG A 21 2.58 -3.14 1.03
C ARG A 21 4.06 -2.99 0.70
N THR A 22 4.86 -3.91 1.23
CA THR A 22 6.32 -3.99 1.04
C THR A 22 6.78 -5.24 0.30
N ASP A 23 5.84 -6.05 -0.19
CA ASP A 23 6.08 -7.37 -0.75
C ASP A 23 5.82 -7.43 -2.27
N CYS A 24 5.78 -6.28 -2.96
CA CYS A 24 5.41 -6.23 -4.38
C CYS A 24 6.40 -6.96 -5.31
N ALA A 25 7.65 -7.15 -4.90
CA ALA A 25 8.60 -8.00 -5.63
C ALA A 25 8.10 -9.46 -5.78
N SER A 26 7.24 -9.95 -4.88
CA SER A 26 6.62 -11.29 -5.00
C SER A 26 5.69 -11.42 -6.22
N PHE A 27 5.25 -10.30 -6.81
CA PHE A 27 4.40 -10.24 -8.00
C PHE A 27 5.19 -10.08 -9.30
N ARG A 28 6.53 -10.11 -9.27
CA ARG A 28 7.40 -9.84 -10.43
C ARG A 28 7.05 -10.69 -11.66
N ARG A 29 6.72 -11.97 -11.45
CA ARG A 29 6.39 -12.93 -12.52
C ARG A 29 5.12 -12.59 -13.31
N PHE A 30 4.24 -11.76 -12.77
CA PHE A 30 3.01 -11.32 -13.44
C PHE A 30 3.19 -10.04 -14.27
N ASN A 31 4.37 -9.42 -14.23
CA ASN A 31 4.62 -8.10 -14.80
C ASN A 31 5.73 -8.15 -15.88
N PRO A 32 5.52 -8.80 -17.04
CA PRO A 32 6.55 -8.93 -18.07
C PRO A 32 6.94 -7.59 -18.72
N SER A 33 6.02 -6.62 -18.76
CA SER A 33 6.18 -5.31 -19.43
C SER A 33 6.48 -4.14 -18.47
N THR A 34 6.83 -4.42 -17.22
CA THR A 34 7.19 -3.37 -16.24
C THR A 34 8.46 -2.63 -16.66
N GLY A 35 8.49 -1.31 -16.43
CA GLY A 35 9.73 -0.52 -16.50
C GLY A 35 10.76 -1.02 -15.48
N VAL A 36 12.05 -0.86 -15.81
CA VAL A 36 13.20 -1.33 -15.01
C VAL A 36 14.26 -0.25 -14.96
N TRP A 37 14.86 -0.07 -13.78
CA TRP A 37 16.03 0.78 -13.54
C TRP A 37 17.18 -0.04 -12.98
N LEU A 38 18.40 0.43 -13.14
CA LEU A 38 19.59 -0.17 -12.54
C LEU A 38 20.00 0.63 -11.30
N SER A 39 20.19 -0.06 -10.17
CA SER A 39 20.65 0.54 -8.92
C SER A 39 21.97 -0.07 -8.49
N LYS A 40 22.96 0.79 -8.19
CA LYS A 40 24.27 0.34 -7.73
C LYS A 40 24.19 -0.09 -6.27
N ARG A 41 24.67 -1.29 -5.96
CA ARG A 41 24.89 -1.74 -4.58
C ARG A 41 26.03 -2.74 -4.48
N THR A 42 26.73 -2.73 -3.35
CA THR A 42 27.68 -3.79 -3.00
C THR A 42 26.91 -5.01 -2.53
N VAL A 43 27.21 -6.17 -3.12
CA VAL A 43 26.57 -7.44 -2.78
C VAL A 43 27.61 -8.47 -2.39
N ALA A 44 27.32 -9.22 -1.33
CA ALA A 44 28.04 -10.44 -1.03
C ALA A 44 27.59 -11.56 -1.98
N TYR A 45 28.54 -12.31 -2.51
CA TYR A 45 28.30 -13.45 -3.40
C TYR A 45 29.33 -14.56 -3.16
N ILE A 46 29.05 -15.76 -3.68
CA ILE A 46 29.98 -16.87 -3.66
C ILE A 46 30.74 -16.87 -4.98
N GLY A 47 32.02 -16.50 -4.92
CA GLY A 47 32.96 -16.54 -6.04
C GLY A 47 33.76 -17.84 -6.09
N ARG A 48 34.72 -17.90 -7.03
CA ARG A 48 35.58 -19.09 -7.23
C ARG A 48 36.46 -19.41 -6.02
N GLU A 49 36.90 -18.40 -5.29
CA GLU A 49 37.79 -18.51 -4.12
C GLU A 49 37.03 -18.48 -2.78
N GLY A 50 35.69 -18.56 -2.81
CA GLY A 50 34.84 -18.47 -1.63
C GLY A 50 33.98 -17.21 -1.61
N ARG A 51 33.59 -16.77 -0.40
CA ARG A 51 32.76 -15.57 -0.23
C ARG A 51 33.53 -14.31 -0.64
N ALA A 52 32.90 -13.46 -1.43
CA ALA A 52 33.44 -12.20 -1.91
C ALA A 52 32.35 -11.12 -1.96
N GLU A 53 32.76 -9.87 -2.13
CA GLU A 53 31.86 -8.73 -2.31
C GLU A 53 32.20 -7.99 -3.62
N LYS A 54 31.19 -7.46 -4.29
CA LYS A 54 31.36 -6.68 -5.53
C LYS A 54 30.24 -5.65 -5.67
N GLU A 55 30.56 -4.49 -6.22
CA GLU A 55 29.54 -3.54 -6.70
C GLU A 55 28.87 -4.09 -7.97
N VAL A 56 27.54 -4.17 -7.94
CA VAL A 56 26.72 -4.58 -9.08
C VAL A 56 25.65 -3.53 -9.36
N GLU A 57 25.18 -3.51 -10.61
CA GLU A 57 23.99 -2.78 -11.02
C GLU A 57 22.80 -3.74 -10.99
N GLU A 58 22.05 -3.70 -9.89
CA GLU A 58 20.88 -4.57 -9.71
C GLU A 58 19.64 -3.99 -10.42
N PRO A 59 18.90 -4.80 -11.20
CA PRO A 59 17.62 -4.39 -11.77
C PRO A 59 16.53 -4.23 -10.69
N ILE A 60 15.91 -3.06 -10.65
CA ILE A 60 14.72 -2.78 -9.83
C ILE A 60 13.57 -2.47 -10.79
N ALA A 61 12.53 -3.30 -10.79
CA ALA A 61 11.35 -3.05 -11.61
C ALA A 61 10.35 -2.12 -10.90
N SER A 62 9.59 -1.36 -11.69
CA SER A 62 8.46 -0.57 -11.17
C SER A 62 7.50 -1.45 -10.36
N SER A 63 7.23 -2.67 -10.83
CA SER A 63 6.40 -3.65 -10.12
C SER A 63 6.90 -4.01 -8.72
N ASP A 64 8.20 -3.84 -8.43
CA ASP A 64 8.81 -4.28 -7.19
C ASP A 64 8.63 -3.25 -6.06
N LEU A 65 8.32 -2.00 -6.42
CA LEU A 65 8.20 -0.89 -5.48
C LEU A 65 7.03 -1.07 -4.50
N SER A 66 7.30 -0.80 -3.23
CA SER A 66 6.28 -0.70 -2.17
C SER A 66 5.25 0.38 -2.48
N ARG A 67 3.98 0.13 -2.11
CA ARG A 67 2.82 0.93 -2.57
C ARG A 67 1.72 0.99 -1.51
N SER A 68 0.81 1.96 -1.68
CA SER A 68 -0.32 2.17 -0.78
C SER A 68 -1.40 1.09 -0.93
N ASN A 69 -1.31 0.00 -0.18
CA ASN A 69 -2.23 -1.16 -0.12
C ASN A 69 -2.31 -2.12 -1.32
N TRP A 70 -1.60 -1.88 -2.43
CA TRP A 70 -1.71 -2.73 -3.62
C TRP A 70 -0.36 -2.97 -4.28
N CYS A 71 -0.27 -4.03 -5.08
CA CYS A 71 0.85 -4.28 -5.98
C CYS A 71 0.31 -4.53 -7.40
N PRO A 72 1.07 -4.24 -8.48
CA PRO A 72 0.64 -4.58 -9.83
C PRO A 72 0.40 -6.09 -9.97
N GLY A 73 -0.87 -6.48 -10.08
CA GLY A 73 -1.32 -7.89 -10.11
C GLY A 73 -1.94 -8.41 -8.80
N SER A 74 -2.14 -7.58 -7.79
CA SER A 74 -2.83 -7.98 -6.55
C SER A 74 -4.33 -7.63 -6.57
N ASN A 75 -5.12 -8.38 -5.79
CA ASN A 75 -6.40 -7.90 -5.27
C ASN A 75 -6.17 -7.07 -3.99
N VAL A 76 -7.24 -6.46 -3.46
CA VAL A 76 -7.23 -5.71 -2.19
C VAL A 76 -8.33 -6.28 -1.28
N PRO A 77 -7.97 -7.12 -0.29
CA PRO A 77 -8.91 -7.55 0.74
C PRO A 77 -9.40 -6.34 1.57
N PRO A 78 -10.70 -6.23 1.87
CA PRO A 78 -11.21 -5.16 2.71
C PRO A 78 -10.73 -5.32 4.17
N SER A 79 -10.46 -4.21 4.84
CA SER A 79 -10.29 -4.19 6.29
C SER A 79 -11.65 -4.37 6.96
N VAL A 80 -11.78 -5.39 7.82
CA VAL A 80 -13.00 -5.65 8.58
C VAL A 80 -12.85 -5.00 9.95
N ILE A 81 -13.73 -4.05 10.25
CA ILE A 81 -13.68 -3.24 11.48
C ILE A 81 -14.95 -3.55 12.28
N PRO A 82 -14.85 -4.24 13.43
CA PRO A 82 -15.99 -4.49 14.29
C PRO A 82 -16.50 -3.17 14.88
N LEU A 83 -17.70 -2.77 14.49
CA LEU A 83 -18.41 -1.67 15.13
C LEU A 83 -19.28 -2.28 16.25
N LYS A 84 -19.08 -1.82 17.48
CA LYS A 84 -19.90 -2.22 18.63
C LYS A 84 -20.85 -1.09 19.00
N ASP A 85 -21.99 -1.45 19.59
CA ASP A 85 -22.88 -0.50 20.26
C ASP A 85 -23.39 0.64 19.36
N ILE A 86 -23.67 0.32 18.08
CA ILE A 86 -24.36 1.24 17.16
C ILE A 86 -25.85 1.25 17.53
N GLU A 87 -26.28 2.32 18.18
CA GLU A 87 -27.68 2.51 18.58
C GLU A 87 -28.61 2.76 17.37
N PRO A 88 -29.92 2.51 17.49
CA PRO A 88 -30.88 2.89 16.46
C PRO A 88 -30.89 4.41 16.25
N GLY A 89 -30.64 4.85 15.01
CA GLY A 89 -30.70 6.28 14.71
C GLY A 89 -29.87 6.70 13.50
N LYS A 90 -29.58 8.00 13.44
CA LYS A 90 -28.71 8.58 12.41
C LYS A 90 -27.27 8.56 12.89
N HIS A 91 -26.39 8.04 12.04
CA HIS A 91 -24.95 8.04 12.26
C HIS A 91 -24.20 8.67 11.09
N VAL A 92 -23.00 9.17 11.38
CA VAL A 92 -22.11 9.76 10.37
C VAL A 92 -20.82 8.96 10.31
N LEU A 93 -20.51 8.39 9.16
CA LEU A 93 -19.19 7.84 8.84
C LEU A 93 -18.31 8.93 8.23
N THR A 94 -17.10 9.10 8.75
CA THR A 94 -16.08 9.98 8.20
C THR A 94 -14.83 9.15 7.89
N ILE A 95 -14.28 9.35 6.69
CA ILE A 95 -13.00 8.76 6.28
C ILE A 95 -12.07 9.92 5.95
N SER A 96 -10.95 10.01 6.66
CA SER A 96 -9.97 11.09 6.56
C SER A 96 -8.61 10.56 6.13
N ILE A 97 -7.98 11.25 5.19
CA ILE A 97 -6.61 10.99 4.74
C ILE A 97 -5.87 12.34 4.78
N PRO A 98 -5.46 12.81 5.96
CA PRO A 98 -5.10 14.21 6.19
C PRO A 98 -3.88 14.65 5.39
N GLU A 99 -2.94 13.73 5.13
CA GLU A 99 -1.72 14.01 4.37
C GLU A 99 -1.85 13.81 2.86
N SER A 100 -3.08 13.58 2.37
CA SER A 100 -3.36 13.40 0.95
C SER A 100 -2.90 14.61 0.14
N LYS A 101 -2.40 14.33 -1.06
CA LYS A 101 -1.94 15.37 -1.99
C LYS A 101 -3.01 15.64 -3.01
N GLU A 102 -3.17 16.91 -3.35
CA GLU A 102 -4.04 17.35 -4.43
C GLU A 102 -3.47 16.93 -5.80
N ILE A 103 -4.33 17.03 -6.81
CA ILE A 103 -3.91 16.89 -8.21
C ILE A 103 -3.15 18.15 -8.59
N GLU A 104 -1.95 17.98 -9.17
CA GLU A 104 -1.09 19.08 -9.59
C GLU A 104 -0.59 18.80 -11.01
N GLY A 105 -1.17 19.46 -12.01
CA GLY A 105 -0.83 19.24 -13.42
C GLY A 105 -1.09 17.78 -13.85
N ASP A 106 -0.01 17.06 -14.20
CA ASP A 106 -0.02 15.65 -14.58
C ASP A 106 0.15 14.69 -13.39
N LYS A 107 0.31 15.20 -12.15
CA LYS A 107 0.38 14.41 -10.92
C LYS A 107 -1.02 14.09 -10.42
N LEU A 108 -1.58 12.98 -10.91
CA LEU A 108 -2.96 12.56 -10.65
C LEU A 108 -3.18 11.88 -9.28
N ASN A 109 -2.73 12.52 -8.19
CA ASN A 109 -2.89 11.99 -6.82
C ASN A 109 -4.38 11.85 -6.48
N ARG A 110 -4.80 10.65 -6.06
CA ARG A 110 -6.16 10.36 -5.61
C ARG A 110 -6.19 9.08 -4.77
N TRP A 111 -7.20 8.96 -3.92
CA TRP A 111 -7.48 7.75 -3.13
C TRP A 111 -8.78 7.10 -3.61
N LEU A 112 -8.73 5.82 -3.96
CA LEU A 112 -9.92 5.04 -4.30
C LEU A 112 -10.40 4.35 -3.01
N VAL A 113 -11.51 4.84 -2.46
CA VAL A 113 -12.05 4.39 -1.17
C VAL A 113 -13.49 3.93 -1.37
N SER A 114 -13.80 2.76 -0.82
CA SER A 114 -15.16 2.23 -0.72
C SER A 114 -15.36 1.61 0.66
N ALA A 115 -16.53 1.79 1.25
CA ALA A 115 -16.90 1.19 2.53
C ALA A 115 -18.37 0.80 2.49
N TYR A 116 -18.72 -0.25 3.25
CA TYR A 116 -20.09 -0.72 3.43
C TYR A 116 -20.23 -1.33 4.83
N LEU A 117 -21.45 -1.43 5.31
CA LEU A 117 -21.78 -2.09 6.57
C LEU A 117 -22.36 -3.47 6.29
N VAL A 118 -22.10 -4.40 7.20
CA VAL A 118 -22.73 -5.71 7.27
C VAL A 118 -23.14 -5.96 8.71
N TRP A 119 -24.30 -6.60 8.89
CA TRP A 119 -24.82 -6.97 10.20
C TRP A 119 -25.71 -8.21 10.04
N ASP A 120 -25.84 -8.95 11.13
CA ASP A 120 -26.91 -9.94 11.31
C ASP A 120 -28.05 -9.27 12.09
N GLU A 121 -29.28 -9.69 11.82
CA GLU A 121 -30.47 -9.24 12.57
C GLU A 121 -30.63 -9.94 13.92
#